data_AF-A0A2Z2KZK9-F1
#
_entry.id   AF-A0A2Z2KZK9-F1
#
_cell.length_a   1.000
_cell.length_b   1.000
_cell.length_c   1.000
_cell.angle_alpha   90.00
_cell.angle_beta   90.00
_cell.angle_gamma   90.00
#
_symmetry.space_group_name_H-M   'P 1'
#
loop_
_entity.id
_entity.type
_entity.pdbx_description
1 polymer ?
#
loop_
_entity_poly.entity_id
_entity_poly.type
_entity_poly.pdbx_seq_one_letter_code
_entity_poly.pdbx_strand_id
1 'polypeptide(L)' 'MGERIWRSMISERVWALKRADEEAFKQAVREHFALGRPGFRVLRAAYPYIYIQDERRHDR' A
#
# COMPACT_ATOMS: atom_id res chain seq x y z
N MET A 1 -15.42 11.46 -10.40
CA MET A 1 -15.55 10.52 -9.26
C MET A 1 -14.24 10.59 -8.49
N GLY A 2 -14.26 10.80 -7.17
CA GLY A 2 -13.06 11.12 -6.42
C GLY A 2 -12.26 9.87 -6.02
N GLU A 3 -11.20 9.57 -6.77
CA GLU A 3 -10.19 8.57 -6.39
C GLU A 3 -9.56 8.96 -5.04
N ARG A 4 -9.88 8.22 -3.97
CA ARG A 4 -9.31 8.51 -2.65
C ARG A 4 -7.90 7.93 -2.56
N ILE A 5 -6.91 8.80 -2.71
CA ILE A 5 -5.51 8.47 -2.40
C ILE A 5 -5.35 8.47 -0.89
N TRP A 6 -5.02 7.31 -0.34
CA TRP A 6 -4.65 7.11 1.05
C TRP A 6 -3.14 7.08 1.20
N ARG A 7 -2.64 7.74 2.25
CA ARG A 7 -1.29 7.53 2.76
C ARG A 7 -1.37 6.60 3.97
N SER A 8 -0.53 5.57 3.97
CA SER A 8 -0.37 4.66 5.10
C SER A 8 1.11 4.47 5.40
N MET A 9 1.45 4.43 6.69
CA MET A 9 2.76 3.95 7.14
C MET A 9 2.75 2.42 7.19
N ILE A 10 3.89 1.83 6.87
CA ILE A 10 4.20 0.42 7.06
C ILE A 10 5.43 0.32 7.98
N SER A 11 5.59 -0.81 8.66
CA SER A 11 6.72 -1.02 9.57
C SER A 11 8.08 -0.88 8.85
N GLU A 12 9.08 -0.35 9.55
CA GLU A 12 10.46 -0.21 9.02
C GLU A 12 11.05 -1.53 8.55
N ARG A 13 10.67 -2.66 9.18
CA ARG A 13 11.05 -4.01 8.74
C ARG A 13 10.59 -4.33 7.31
N VAL A 14 9.44 -3.81 6.88
CA VAL A 14 8.98 -3.95 5.48
C VAL A 14 9.76 -2.97 4.60
N TRP A 15 10.00 -1.73 5.03
CA TRP A 15 10.86 -0.79 4.30
C TRP A 15 12.29 -1.30 4.07
N ALA A 16 12.85 -2.07 4.99
CA ALA A 16 14.16 -2.72 4.82
C ALA A 16 14.17 -3.68 3.61
N LEU A 17 13.06 -4.40 3.37
CA LEU A 17 12.91 -5.25 2.18
C LEU A 17 13.00 -4.42 0.90
N LYS A 18 12.46 -3.19 0.83
CA LYS A 18 12.54 -2.37 -0.39
C LYS A 18 13.98 -2.16 -0.89
N ARG A 19 14.96 -2.16 0.00
CA ARG A 19 16.38 -1.94 -0.34
C ARG A 19 17.14 -3.23 -0.65
N ALA A 20 16.62 -4.38 -0.24
CA ALA A 20 17.21 -5.70 -0.49
C ALA A 20 16.53 -6.43 -1.66
N ASP A 21 15.20 -6.37 -1.71
CA ASP A 21 14.34 -7.20 -2.55
C ASP A 21 12.97 -6.49 -2.80
N GLU A 22 12.83 -5.85 -3.97
CA GLU A 22 11.63 -5.06 -4.28
C GLU A 22 10.38 -5.94 -4.48
N GLU A 23 10.53 -7.20 -4.89
CA GLU A 23 9.40 -8.11 -5.03
C GLU A 23 8.88 -8.56 -3.67
N ALA A 24 9.77 -8.94 -2.73
CA ALA A 24 9.39 -9.21 -1.35
C ALA A 24 8.70 -8.01 -0.70
N PHE A 25 9.17 -6.78 -0.97
CA PHE A 25 8.50 -5.55 -0.53
C PHE A 25 7.07 -5.44 -1.10
N LYS A 26 6.89 -5.62 -2.42
CA LYS A 26 5.57 -5.56 -3.06
C LYS A 26 4.62 -6.63 -2.50
N GLN A 27 5.10 -7.84 -2.24
CA GLN A 27 4.29 -8.91 -1.65
C GLN A 27 3.89 -8.60 -0.20
N ALA A 28 4.84 -8.23 0.68
CA ALA A 28 4.55 -7.89 2.07
C ALA A 28 3.59 -6.68 2.19
N VAL A 29 3.78 -5.65 1.35
CA VAL A 29 2.85 -4.52 1.24
C VAL A 29 1.47 -4.99 0.75
N ARG A 30 1.43 -5.90 -0.22
CA ARG A 30 0.17 -6.43 -0.76
C ARG A 30 -0.61 -7.23 0.27
N GLU A 31 0.04 -8.12 1.02
CA GLU A 31 -0.59 -8.89 2.11
C GLU A 31 -1.11 -7.95 3.21
N HIS A 32 -0.28 -7.00 3.65
CA HIS A 32 -0.64 -6.05 4.71
C HIS A 32 -1.93 -5.26 4.38
N PHE A 33 -2.06 -4.77 3.14
CA PHE A 33 -3.26 -4.05 2.72
C PHE A 33 -4.41 -4.97 2.29
N ALA A 34 -4.16 -6.17 1.79
CA ALA A 34 -5.22 -7.13 1.42
C ALA A 34 -6.11 -7.50 2.62
N LEU A 35 -5.53 -7.61 3.82
CA LEU A 35 -6.27 -7.88 5.06
C LEU A 35 -7.30 -6.79 5.40
N GLY A 36 -6.96 -5.51 5.20
CA GLY A 36 -7.85 -4.39 5.51
C GLY A 36 -8.72 -3.93 4.35
N ARG A 37 -8.28 -4.16 3.11
CA ARG A 37 -8.82 -3.54 1.89
C ARG A 37 -8.71 -4.48 0.69
N PRO A 38 -9.69 -5.35 0.41
CA PRO A 38 -9.79 -5.92 -0.94
C PRO A 38 -10.05 -4.82 -1.99
N GLY A 39 -9.15 -4.63 -2.96
CA GLY A 39 -9.29 -3.63 -4.04
C GLY A 39 -8.56 -2.28 -3.85
N PHE A 40 -7.37 -2.29 -3.25
CA PHE A 40 -6.43 -1.15 -3.30
C PHE A 40 -5.42 -1.32 -4.44
N ARG A 41 -4.88 -0.19 -4.91
CA ARG A 41 -3.81 -0.12 -5.90
C ARG A 41 -2.65 0.69 -5.33
N VAL A 42 -1.44 0.14 -5.30
CA VAL A 42 -0.26 0.89 -4.85
C VAL A 42 0.13 1.89 -5.96
N LEU A 43 0.10 3.19 -5.64
CA LEU A 43 0.51 4.24 -6.58
C LEU A 43 2.01 4.54 -6.45
N ARG A 44 2.50 4.77 -5.23
CA ARG A 44 3.90 5.15 -4.97
C ARG A 44 4.33 4.83 -3.54
N ALA A 45 5.55 4.33 -3.37
CA ALA A 45 6.18 4.18 -2.06
C ALA A 45 7.29 5.24 -1.88
N ALA A 46 7.05 6.26 -1.03
CA ALA A 46 7.97 7.35 -0.73
C ALA A 46 8.21 7.45 0.79
N TYR A 47 9.36 6.96 1.25
CA TYR A 47 9.68 6.78 2.67
C TYR A 47 9.40 8.02 3.53
N PRO A 48 8.72 7.89 4.69
CA PRO A 48 8.21 6.67 5.33
C PRO A 48 6.79 6.23 4.88
N TYR A 49 6.18 6.91 3.91
CA TYR A 49 4.77 6.72 3.51
C TYR A 49 4.59 5.87 2.24
N ILE A 50 3.52 5.07 2.20
CA ILE A 50 3.01 4.47 0.96
C ILE A 50 1.70 5.16 0.58
N TYR A 51 1.63 5.59 -0.67
CA TYR A 51 0.44 6.10 -1.33
C TYR A 51 -0.25 4.94 -2.03
N ILE A 52 -1.43 4.58 -1.53
CA ILE A 52 -2.34 3.62 -2.16
C ILE A 52 -3.61 4.36 -2.61
N GLN A 53 -4.15 3.96 -3.74
CA GLN A 53 -5.49 4.34 -4.17
C GLN A 53 -6.44 3.26 -3.69
N ASP A 54 -7.56 3.65 -3.09
CA ASP A 54 -8.61 2.73 -2.68
C ASP A 54 -9.72 2.81 -3.73
N GLU A 55 -9.85 1.78 -4.58
CA GLU A 55 -10.89 1.71 -5.63
C GLU A 55 -12.23 1.21 -5.10
N ARG A 56 -12.34 1.03 -3.78
CA ARG A 56 -13.60 0.70 -3.11
C ARG A 56 -14.57 1.85 -3.32
N ARG A 57 -15.53 1.66 -4.22
CA ARG A 57 -16.77 2.45 -4.20
C ARG A 57 -17.35 2.31 -2.81
N HIS A 58 -17.37 3.42 -2.09
CA HIS A 58 -18.19 3.58 -0.90
C HIS A 58 -19.65 3.70 -1.39
N ASP A 59 -20.24 2.55 -1.69
CA ASP A 59 -21.66 2.40 -1.96
C ASP A 59 -22.39 2.61 -0.63
N ARG A 60 -23.05 3.77 -0.51
CA ARG A 60 -23.87 4.21 0.63
C ARG A 60 -24.95 5.15 0.11
#